data_AF-A0A2J8TIG2-F1
#
_entry.id   AF-A0A2J8TIG2-F1
#
_cell.length_a   1.000
_cell.length_b   1.000
_cell.length_c   1.000
_cell.angle_alpha   90.00
_cell.angle_beta   90.00
_cell.angle_gamma   90.00
#
_symmetry.space_group_name_H-M   'P 1'
#
loop_
_entity.id
_entity.type
_entity.pdbx_description
1 polymer ?
#
loop_
_entity_poly.entity_id
_entity_poly.type
_entity_poly.pdbx_seq_one_letter_code
_entity_poly.pdbx_strand_id
1 'polypeptide(L)'
;MDWKEVLRRRLATPNTCPNKKKSEQELKDEEMDLFTKYYSEWKGGRKNTNEFYKTIPRFYYRLPAEDEVLLQKLREESRAVFLQRKSRELLDNEELQVGEKAGAKCKQFFTAKVFAKLLHTDSYGRISIMQFFNYVMRKVWLHQTRIGLSLYDVAGQGYLRESDLENYILELIPTLPQLDGLEKSFYSFYVCTAVRKFFFFLDPLRTGKIKIQDILACSFLDDLLE
;
A
#
# COMPACT_ATOMS: atom_id res chain seq x y z
N MET A 1 8.25 3.44 66.36
CA MET A 1 8.62 4.76 65.83
C MET A 1 7.32 5.55 65.67
N ASP A 2 7.02 6.45 66.60
CA ASP A 2 5.78 7.24 66.56
C ASP A 2 5.97 8.46 65.65
N TRP A 3 5.52 8.32 64.41
CA TRP A 3 5.67 9.31 63.34
C TRP A 3 5.00 10.65 63.68
N LYS A 4 4.00 10.65 64.57
CA LYS A 4 3.31 11.87 65.02
C LYS A 4 4.24 12.78 65.82
N GLU A 5 5.10 12.23 66.66
CA GLU A 5 6.04 13.02 67.47
C GLU A 5 7.16 13.60 66.62
N VAL A 6 7.66 12.84 65.64
CA VAL A 6 8.73 13.29 64.74
C VAL A 6 8.25 14.46 63.86
N LEU A 7 7.01 14.38 63.35
CA LEU A 7 6.42 15.44 62.53
C LEU A 7 6.11 16.70 63.34
N ARG A 8 5.59 16.57 64.57
CA ARG A 8 5.40 17.72 65.47
C ARG A 8 6.73 18.40 65.81
N ARG A 9 7.79 17.62 66.03
CA ARG A 9 9.12 18.15 66.34
C ARG A 9 9.74 18.94 65.18
N ARG A 10 9.48 18.53 63.92
CA ARG A 10 9.90 19.27 62.72
C ARG A 10 9.07 20.52 62.42
N LEU A 11 7.79 20.53 62.80
CA LEU A 11 6.92 21.72 62.66
C LEU A 11 7.18 22.76 63.75
N ALA A 12 7.69 22.36 64.92
CA ALA A 12 7.96 23.26 66.05
C ALA A 12 9.29 24.01 65.97
N THR A 13 10.23 23.59 65.11
CA THR A 13 11.47 24.36 64.86
C THR A 13 11.15 25.58 63.99
N PRO A 14 11.37 26.83 64.46
CA PRO A 14 11.11 28.00 63.65
C PRO A 14 12.12 28.03 62.49
N ASN A 15 11.60 28.15 61.26
CA ASN A 15 12.35 28.18 60.01
C ASN A 15 13.51 29.18 60.06
N THR A 16 14.72 28.71 60.31
CA THR A 16 15.95 29.38 59.86
C THR A 16 16.16 29.08 58.39
N CYS A 17 15.32 29.69 57.54
CA CYS A 17 15.61 30.03 56.15
C CYS A 17 14.39 30.76 55.55
N PRO A 18 14.59 31.87 54.82
CA PRO A 18 13.49 32.60 54.20
C PRO A 18 12.85 31.69 53.14
N ASN A 19 11.58 31.35 53.34
CA ASN A 19 10.82 30.51 52.43
C ASN A 19 10.50 31.32 51.16
N LYS A 20 11.48 31.45 50.26
CA LYS A 20 11.28 31.96 48.91
C LYS A 20 10.39 30.94 48.21
N LYS A 21 9.09 31.26 48.01
CA LYS A 21 8.22 30.45 47.17
C LYS A 21 8.87 30.39 45.79
N LYS A 22 9.54 29.28 45.49
CA LYS A 22 10.13 29.01 44.19
C LYS A 22 9.02 29.11 43.15
N SER A 23 9.31 29.78 42.05
CA SER A 23 8.35 29.89 40.96
C SER A 23 8.03 28.49 40.42
N GLU A 24 6.85 28.31 39.84
CA GLU A 24 6.43 27.03 39.28
C GLU A 24 7.40 26.51 38.21
N GLN A 25 8.14 27.42 37.57
CA GLN A 25 9.19 27.12 36.61
C GLN A 25 10.45 26.55 37.29
N GLU A 26 10.92 27.18 38.37
CA GLU A 26 12.08 26.69 39.14
C GLU A 26 11.82 25.31 39.76
N LEU A 27 10.57 25.02 40.14
CA LEU A 27 10.18 23.69 40.64
C LEU A 27 10.20 22.63 39.54
N LYS A 28 9.76 22.98 38.32
CA LYS A 28 9.82 22.08 37.15
C LYS A 28 11.24 21.83 36.69
N ASP A 29 12.10 22.85 36.74
CA ASP A 29 13.51 22.72 36.38
C ASP A 29 14.24 21.82 37.40
N GLU A 30 13.96 21.99 38.70
CA GLU A 30 14.49 21.11 39.75
C GLU A 30 13.96 19.68 39.64
N GLU A 31 12.68 19.49 39.28
CA GLU A 31 12.10 18.17 39.03
C GLU A 31 12.75 17.51 37.80
N MET A 32 13.02 18.28 36.74
CA MET A 32 13.70 17.82 35.53
C MET A 32 15.15 17.40 35.83
N ASP A 33 15.85 18.15 36.68
CA ASP A 33 17.20 17.83 37.10
C ASP A 33 17.24 16.57 37.97
N LEU A 34 16.28 16.43 38.90
CA LEU A 34 16.12 15.22 39.71
C LEU A 34 15.81 14.01 38.83
N PHE A 35 14.87 14.17 37.89
CA PHE A 35 14.50 13.13 36.92
C PHE A 35 15.70 12.71 36.09
N THR A 36 16.47 13.67 35.56
CA THR A 36 17.65 13.39 34.73
C THR A 36 18.73 12.66 35.52
N LYS A 37 18.93 13.01 36.79
CA LYS A 37 19.88 12.33 37.70
C LYS A 37 19.48 10.88 37.95
N TYR A 38 18.25 10.64 38.41
CA TYR A 38 17.78 9.29 38.73
C TYR A 38 17.61 8.43 37.49
N TYR A 39 17.14 9.00 36.37
CA TYR A 39 17.07 8.31 35.09
C TYR A 39 18.47 7.88 34.62
N SER A 40 19.49 8.74 34.78
CA SER A 40 20.87 8.39 34.42
C SER A 40 21.48 7.34 35.34
N GLU A 41 21.21 7.39 36.64
CA GLU A 41 21.65 6.37 37.61
C GLU A 41 20.95 5.02 37.39
N TRP A 42 19.65 5.01 37.14
CA TRP A 42 18.83 3.80 37.08
C TRP A 42 18.70 3.19 35.69
N LYS A 43 19.08 3.91 34.63
CA LYS A 43 19.12 3.34 33.27
C LYS A 43 20.11 2.18 33.14
N GLY A 44 20.93 1.94 34.17
CA GLY A 44 21.86 0.81 34.22
C GLY A 44 22.97 1.04 33.21
N GLY A 45 24.18 1.30 33.69
CA GLY A 45 25.32 1.58 32.82
C GLY A 45 25.51 0.54 31.72
N ARG A 46 25.02 0.85 30.52
CA ARG A 46 25.65 0.45 29.26
C ARG A 46 26.25 1.72 28.69
N LYS A 47 27.56 1.90 28.93
CA LYS A 47 28.38 2.61 27.96
C LYS A 47 28.09 1.91 26.62
N ASN A 48 27.51 2.64 25.67
CA ASN A 48 27.02 2.12 24.39
C ASN A 48 28.18 1.58 23.54
N THR A 49 28.65 0.37 23.84
CA THR A 49 29.66 -0.38 23.09
C THR A 49 29.07 -1.68 22.54
N ASN A 50 27.76 -1.76 22.33
CA ASN A 50 27.16 -2.89 21.62
C ASN A 50 27.08 -2.55 20.13
N GLU A 51 27.99 -3.13 19.34
CA GLU A 51 28.01 -3.12 17.86
C GLU A 51 26.62 -3.38 17.25
N PHE A 52 25.78 -4.16 17.94
CA PHE A 52 24.42 -4.49 17.54
C PHE A 52 23.48 -3.30 17.36
N TYR A 53 23.73 -2.17 18.05
CA TYR A 53 22.91 -0.96 17.86
C TYR A 53 23.34 -0.15 16.62
N LYS A 54 24.51 -0.44 16.03
CA LYS A 54 24.97 0.21 14.78
C LYS A 54 24.27 -0.36 13.55
N THR A 55 23.80 -1.60 13.61
CA THR A 55 23.04 -2.27 12.52
C THR A 55 21.57 -1.91 12.50
N ILE A 56 21.03 -1.26 13.54
CA ILE A 56 19.62 -0.84 13.59
C ILE A 56 19.48 0.54 12.92
N PRO A 57 18.69 0.67 11.84
CA PRO A 57 18.49 1.95 11.18
C PRO A 57 17.90 3.00 12.13
N ARG A 58 18.42 4.23 12.05
CA ARG A 58 17.94 5.34 12.86
C ARG A 58 16.59 5.83 12.31
N PHE A 59 15.51 5.61 13.05
CA PHE A 59 14.16 5.98 12.65
C PHE A 59 13.73 7.38 13.15
N TYR A 60 14.42 7.92 14.17
CA TYR A 60 14.13 9.22 14.74
C TYR A 60 15.31 10.18 14.61
N TYR A 61 15.02 11.35 14.02
CA TYR A 61 15.94 12.47 13.92
C TYR A 61 15.32 13.66 14.66
N ARG A 62 16.11 14.29 15.54
CA ARG A 62 15.66 15.50 16.25
C ARG A 62 15.35 16.59 15.23
N LEU A 63 14.28 17.34 15.44
CA LEU A 63 13.97 18.52 14.63
C LEU A 63 15.12 19.52 14.82
N PRO A 64 15.57 20.21 13.75
CA PRO A 64 16.51 21.33 13.90
C PRO A 64 15.93 22.38 14.84
N ALA A 65 16.80 22.99 15.65
CA ALA A 65 16.40 24.10 16.50
C ALA A 65 16.23 25.39 15.67
N GLU A 66 15.54 26.41 16.21
CA GLU A 66 15.21 27.64 15.46
C GLU A 66 16.43 28.44 15.01
N ASP A 67 17.56 28.27 15.71
CA ASP A 67 18.86 28.85 15.38
C ASP A 67 19.57 28.11 14.24
N GLU A 68 19.20 26.86 13.95
CA GLU A 68 19.76 26.05 12.86
C GLU A 68 19.03 26.29 11.53
N VAL A 69 18.99 27.56 11.11
CA VAL A 69 18.22 28.04 9.94
C VAL A 69 18.46 27.22 8.67
N LEU A 70 19.72 26.84 8.40
CA LEU A 70 20.07 26.06 7.21
C LEU A 70 19.45 24.65 7.22
N LEU A 71 19.50 23.97 8.37
CA LEU A 71 18.94 22.63 8.52
C LEU A 71 17.42 22.65 8.45
N GLN A 72 16.80 23.70 8.99
CA GLN A 72 15.36 23.93 8.87
C GLN A 72 14.97 24.12 7.39
N LYS A 73 15.67 24.99 6.65
CA LYS A 73 15.40 25.20 5.22
C LYS A 73 15.61 23.93 4.39
N LEU A 74 16.70 23.20 4.60
CA LEU A 74 16.95 21.92 3.91
C LEU A 74 15.83 20.90 4.16
N ARG A 75 15.31 20.86 5.37
CA ARG A 75 14.21 19.97 5.73
C ARG A 75 12.89 20.40 5.08
N GLU A 76 12.59 21.68 5.09
CA GLU A 76 11.40 22.24 4.44
C GLU A 76 11.45 21.99 2.92
N GLU A 77 12.58 22.26 2.29
CA GLU A 77 12.81 21.98 0.86
C GLU A 77 12.68 20.49 0.52
N SER A 78 13.32 19.61 1.29
CA SER A 78 13.20 18.16 1.06
C SER A 78 11.77 17.66 1.24
N ARG A 79 11.02 18.19 2.22
CA ARG A 79 9.59 17.90 2.39
C ARG A 79 8.76 18.44 1.23
N ALA A 80 9.01 19.67 0.79
CA ALA A 80 8.31 20.29 -0.33
C ALA A 80 8.53 19.49 -1.62
N VAL A 81 9.78 19.12 -1.93
CA VAL A 81 10.13 18.28 -3.08
C VAL A 81 9.48 16.90 -2.99
N PHE A 82 9.50 16.28 -1.80
CA PHE A 82 8.84 14.99 -1.59
C PHE A 82 7.33 15.07 -1.83
N LEU A 83 6.65 16.08 -1.25
CA LEU A 83 5.22 16.29 -1.44
C LEU A 83 4.89 16.64 -2.89
N GLN A 84 5.73 17.42 -3.57
CA GLN A 84 5.56 17.73 -4.99
C GLN A 84 5.65 16.46 -5.84
N ARG A 85 6.63 15.58 -5.58
CA ARG A 85 6.73 14.29 -6.26
C ARG A 85 5.49 13.44 -6.04
N LYS A 86 5.01 13.36 -4.79
CA LYS A 86 3.77 12.64 -4.46
C LYS A 86 2.54 13.24 -5.13
N SER A 87 2.45 14.57 -5.19
CA SER A 87 1.34 15.25 -5.87
C SER A 87 1.33 14.97 -7.37
N ARG A 88 2.50 14.84 -8.02
CA ARG A 88 2.60 14.48 -9.45
C ARG A 88 2.17 13.05 -9.78
N GLU A 89 2.03 12.19 -8.77
CA GLU A 89 1.52 10.82 -8.92
C GLU A 89 -0.02 10.76 -8.81
N LEU A 90 -0.66 11.91 -8.56
CA LEU A 90 -2.11 12.07 -8.44
C LEU A 90 -2.64 12.84 -9.66
N LEU A 91 -3.89 12.56 -9.99
CA LEU A 91 -4.60 13.13 -11.11
C LEU A 91 -5.84 13.85 -10.60
N ASP A 92 -5.91 15.14 -10.90
CA ASP A 92 -6.94 16.05 -10.39
C ASP A 92 -8.08 16.21 -11.42
N ASN A 93 -9.21 16.78 -11.00
CA ASN A 93 -10.36 16.97 -11.90
C ASN A 93 -10.07 17.90 -13.09
N GLU A 94 -9.14 18.85 -12.94
CA GLU A 94 -8.72 19.70 -14.06
C GLU A 94 -7.88 18.92 -15.08
N GLU A 95 -7.11 17.93 -14.62
CA GLU A 95 -6.28 17.07 -15.46
C GLU A 95 -7.09 16.01 -16.22
N LEU A 96 -8.37 15.80 -15.88
CA LEU A 96 -9.29 15.02 -16.72
C LEU A 96 -9.46 15.64 -18.11
N GLN A 97 -9.26 16.96 -18.26
CA GLN A 97 -9.26 17.63 -19.57
C GLN A 97 -8.08 17.19 -20.45
N VAL A 98 -7.03 16.58 -19.88
CA VAL A 98 -5.94 15.94 -20.64
C VAL A 98 -6.47 14.82 -21.54
N GLY A 99 -7.65 14.26 -21.24
CA GLY A 99 -8.38 13.38 -22.14
C GLY A 99 -8.58 13.97 -23.55
N GLU A 100 -8.70 15.29 -23.69
CA GLU A 100 -8.82 15.94 -25.02
C GLU A 100 -7.56 15.77 -25.88
N LYS A 101 -6.40 15.82 -25.23
CA LYS A 101 -5.07 15.61 -25.82
C LYS A 101 -4.72 14.12 -25.98
N ALA A 102 -5.44 13.25 -25.28
CA ALA A 102 -5.26 11.81 -25.39
C ALA A 102 -5.80 11.28 -26.73
N GLY A 103 -5.16 10.24 -27.26
CA GLY A 103 -5.62 9.60 -28.50
C GLY A 103 -7.05 9.07 -28.38
N ALA A 104 -7.74 8.92 -29.52
CA ALA A 104 -9.16 8.53 -29.56
C ALA A 104 -9.50 7.26 -28.76
N LYS A 105 -8.58 6.29 -28.72
CA LYS A 105 -8.72 5.04 -27.93
C LYS A 105 -8.74 5.29 -26.41
N CYS A 106 -8.05 6.32 -25.94
CA CYS A 106 -7.89 6.62 -24.53
C CYS A 106 -9.03 7.50 -24.00
N LYS A 107 -9.66 8.32 -24.87
CA LYS A 107 -10.74 9.26 -24.49
C LYS A 107 -11.87 8.61 -23.69
N GLN A 108 -12.26 7.38 -24.03
CA GLN A 108 -13.32 6.64 -23.33
C GLN A 108 -13.02 6.35 -21.84
N PHE A 109 -11.75 6.37 -21.44
CA PHE A 109 -11.35 6.15 -20.05
C PHE A 109 -11.35 7.44 -19.22
N PHE A 110 -11.16 8.60 -19.85
CA PHE A 110 -11.18 9.92 -19.20
C PHE A 110 -12.61 10.45 -19.08
N THR A 111 -13.44 9.75 -18.30
CA THR A 111 -14.82 10.17 -18.02
C THR A 111 -15.02 10.37 -16.53
N ALA A 112 -15.91 11.30 -16.15
CA ALA A 112 -16.27 11.55 -14.75
C ALA A 112 -16.75 10.27 -14.03
N LYS A 113 -17.40 9.34 -14.77
CA LYS A 113 -17.83 8.04 -14.23
C LYS A 113 -16.67 7.13 -13.86
N VAL A 114 -15.60 7.09 -14.67
CA VAL A 114 -14.40 6.31 -14.34
C VAL A 114 -13.68 6.95 -13.16
N PHE A 115 -13.56 8.28 -13.16
CA PHE A 115 -12.94 9.01 -12.06
C PHE A 115 -13.66 8.77 -10.73
N ALA A 116 -14.99 8.90 -10.69
CA ALA A 116 -15.79 8.64 -9.50
C ALA A 116 -15.68 7.19 -9.00
N LYS A 117 -15.43 6.22 -9.88
CA LYS A 117 -15.19 4.82 -9.49
C LYS A 117 -13.82 4.60 -8.85
N LEU A 118 -12.82 5.36 -9.26
CA LEU A 118 -11.43 5.24 -8.78
C LEU A 118 -11.14 6.18 -7.61
N LEU A 119 -12.02 7.16 -7.36
CA LEU A 119 -11.89 8.07 -6.25
C LEU A 119 -12.14 7.32 -4.94
N HIS A 120 -11.05 7.04 -4.23
CA HIS A 120 -11.08 6.44 -2.91
C HIS A 120 -10.57 7.45 -1.88
N THR A 121 -11.46 7.87 -0.97
CA THR A 121 -11.13 8.54 0.30
C THR A 121 -10.36 9.87 0.26
N ASP A 122 -9.96 10.40 -0.90
CA ASP A 122 -9.27 11.68 -0.99
C ASP A 122 -10.25 12.86 -0.84
N SER A 123 -10.06 13.67 0.21
CA SER A 123 -10.84 14.88 0.45
C SER A 123 -10.64 15.95 -0.61
N TYR A 124 -9.54 15.87 -1.37
CA TYR A 124 -9.23 16.80 -2.46
C TYR A 124 -9.75 16.34 -3.82
N GLY A 125 -10.41 15.17 -3.89
CA GLY A 125 -11.02 14.71 -5.13
C GLY A 125 -10.03 14.27 -6.20
N ARG A 126 -8.88 13.70 -5.83
CA ARG A 126 -7.82 13.26 -6.76
C ARG A 126 -7.71 11.74 -6.77
N ILE A 127 -7.23 11.19 -7.89
CA ILE A 127 -7.01 9.74 -8.04
C ILE A 127 -5.54 9.44 -8.30
N SER A 128 -5.05 8.27 -7.89
CA SER A 128 -3.67 7.89 -8.24
C SER A 128 -3.57 7.59 -9.74
N ILE A 129 -2.57 8.16 -10.41
CA ILE A 129 -2.24 7.86 -11.81
C ILE A 129 -2.01 6.35 -11.99
N MET A 130 -1.35 5.71 -11.03
CA MET A 130 -1.10 4.27 -11.07
C MET A 130 -2.40 3.45 -11.00
N GLN A 131 -3.35 3.85 -10.14
CA GLN A 131 -4.66 3.19 -10.07
C GLN A 131 -5.45 3.36 -11.36
N PHE A 132 -5.43 4.57 -11.95
CA PHE A 132 -6.05 4.83 -13.25
C PHE A 132 -5.41 4.00 -14.37
N PHE A 133 -4.07 3.98 -14.43
CA PHE A 133 -3.34 3.18 -15.40
C PHE A 133 -3.69 1.69 -15.29
N ASN A 134 -3.67 1.13 -14.08
CA ASN A 134 -4.03 -0.26 -13.83
C ASN A 134 -5.48 -0.56 -14.24
N TYR A 135 -6.41 0.36 -13.98
CA TYR A 135 -7.79 0.24 -14.44
C TYR A 135 -7.89 0.18 -15.98
N VAL A 136 -7.17 1.08 -16.68
CA VAL A 136 -7.15 1.09 -18.14
C VAL A 136 -6.54 -0.20 -18.68
N MET A 137 -5.40 -0.63 -18.13
CA MET A 137 -4.74 -1.88 -18.51
C MET A 137 -5.66 -3.08 -18.30
N ARG A 138 -6.32 -3.19 -17.15
CA ARG A 138 -7.29 -4.25 -16.85
C ARG A 138 -8.45 -4.25 -17.84
N LYS A 139 -8.97 -3.07 -18.21
CA LYS A 139 -10.04 -2.94 -19.21
C LYS A 139 -9.60 -3.39 -20.60
N VAL A 140 -8.42 -2.95 -21.05
CA VAL A 140 -7.86 -3.35 -22.34
C VAL A 140 -7.62 -4.85 -22.39
N TRP A 141 -7.04 -5.41 -21.33
CA TRP A 141 -6.82 -6.84 -21.20
C TRP A 141 -8.13 -7.63 -21.27
N LEU A 142 -9.19 -7.22 -20.55
CA LEU A 142 -10.49 -7.90 -20.63
C LEU A 142 -11.06 -7.89 -22.04
N HIS A 143 -10.89 -6.79 -22.79
CA HIS A 143 -11.31 -6.72 -24.19
C HIS A 143 -10.48 -7.64 -25.09
N GLN A 144 -9.16 -7.66 -24.92
CA GLN A 144 -8.27 -8.54 -25.68
C GLN A 144 -8.57 -10.01 -25.40
N THR A 145 -8.68 -10.41 -24.13
CA THR A 145 -9.04 -11.78 -23.74
C THR A 145 -10.42 -12.16 -24.27
N ARG A 146 -11.41 -11.26 -24.21
CA ARG A 146 -12.73 -11.51 -24.78
C ARG A 146 -12.66 -11.75 -26.28
N ILE A 147 -11.91 -10.94 -27.01
CA ILE A 147 -11.71 -11.11 -28.46
C ILE A 147 -11.02 -12.44 -28.72
N GLY A 148 -9.94 -12.74 -28.00
CA GLY A 148 -9.20 -13.99 -28.08
C GLY A 148 -10.11 -15.21 -27.91
N LEU A 149 -10.87 -15.27 -26.81
CA LEU A 149 -11.84 -16.35 -26.56
C LEU A 149 -12.91 -16.44 -27.66
N SER A 150 -13.38 -15.30 -28.18
CA SER A 150 -14.42 -15.27 -29.22
C SER A 150 -13.93 -15.84 -30.56
N LEU A 151 -12.62 -15.89 -30.82
CA LEU A 151 -12.07 -16.52 -32.04
C LEU A 151 -12.26 -18.05 -32.04
N TYR A 152 -12.45 -18.67 -30.88
CA TYR A 152 -12.66 -20.11 -30.73
C TYR A 152 -14.14 -20.49 -30.58
N ASP A 153 -15.04 -19.51 -30.53
CA ASP A 153 -16.49 -19.76 -30.50
C ASP A 153 -16.99 -20.12 -31.90
N VAL A 154 -16.89 -21.42 -32.24
CA VAL A 154 -17.34 -21.97 -33.53
C VAL A 154 -18.84 -21.74 -33.78
N ALA A 155 -19.65 -21.70 -32.72
CA ALA A 155 -21.10 -21.53 -32.83
C ALA A 155 -21.53 -20.06 -32.93
N GLY A 156 -20.65 -19.12 -32.55
CA GLY A 156 -20.93 -17.69 -32.50
C GLY A 156 -22.02 -17.30 -31.48
N GLN A 157 -22.28 -18.15 -30.48
CA GLN A 157 -23.37 -17.94 -29.50
C GLN A 157 -22.88 -17.30 -28.19
N GLY A 158 -21.59 -17.02 -28.06
CA GLY A 158 -20.94 -16.53 -26.84
C GLY A 158 -20.58 -17.64 -25.85
N TYR A 159 -20.49 -18.89 -26.32
CA TYR A 159 -20.19 -20.06 -25.49
C TYR A 159 -18.98 -20.80 -26.05
N LEU A 160 -18.20 -21.42 -25.17
CA LEU A 160 -17.11 -22.32 -25.53
C LEU A 160 -17.41 -23.73 -25.02
N ARG A 161 -17.19 -24.74 -25.87
CA ARG A 161 -17.14 -26.14 -25.46
C ARG A 161 -15.74 -26.48 -24.95
N GLU A 162 -15.59 -27.67 -24.36
CA GLU A 162 -14.29 -28.14 -23.85
C GLU A 162 -13.21 -28.05 -24.92
N SER A 163 -13.45 -28.61 -26.11
CA SER A 163 -12.50 -28.58 -27.23
C SER A 163 -12.10 -27.15 -27.65
N ASP A 164 -13.05 -26.22 -27.59
CA ASP A 164 -12.82 -24.84 -28.00
C ASP A 164 -11.88 -24.13 -27.00
N LEU A 165 -12.09 -24.39 -25.70
CA LEU A 165 -11.22 -23.87 -24.64
C LEU A 165 -9.85 -24.59 -24.58
N GLU A 166 -9.81 -25.90 -24.87
CA GLU A 166 -8.56 -26.66 -24.95
C GLU A 166 -7.62 -26.06 -26.00
N ASN A 167 -8.14 -25.76 -27.20
CA ASN A 167 -7.37 -25.14 -28.27
C ASN A 167 -6.86 -23.75 -27.86
N TYR A 168 -7.71 -22.93 -27.23
CA TYR A 168 -7.31 -21.62 -26.73
C TYR A 168 -6.16 -21.72 -25.71
N ILE A 169 -6.28 -22.58 -24.69
CA ILE A 169 -5.25 -22.73 -23.66
C ILE A 169 -3.96 -23.30 -24.27
N LEU A 170 -4.06 -24.26 -25.19
CA LEU A 170 -2.89 -24.83 -25.87
C LEU A 170 -2.09 -23.76 -26.63
N GLU A 171 -2.76 -22.85 -27.34
CA GLU A 171 -2.10 -21.73 -28.04
C GLU A 171 -1.60 -20.63 -27.09
N LEU A 172 -2.18 -20.54 -25.89
CA LEU A 172 -1.76 -19.61 -24.85
C LEU A 172 -0.47 -20.06 -24.15
N ILE A 173 -0.24 -21.37 -23.98
CA ILE A 173 0.92 -21.93 -23.26
C ILE A 173 2.27 -21.29 -23.64
N PRO A 174 2.65 -21.14 -24.93
CA PRO A 174 3.94 -20.57 -25.30
C PRO A 174 4.13 -19.11 -24.88
N THR A 175 3.04 -18.42 -24.54
CA THR A 175 3.08 -17.02 -24.09
C THR A 175 3.21 -16.89 -22.57
N LEU A 176 3.10 -18.00 -21.83
CA LEU A 176 3.15 -18.03 -20.37
C LEU A 176 4.57 -18.28 -19.86
N PRO A 177 5.23 -17.27 -19.25
CA PRO A 177 6.61 -17.41 -18.77
C PRO A 177 6.77 -18.52 -17.73
N GLN A 178 5.74 -18.76 -16.91
CA GLN A 178 5.75 -19.80 -15.88
C GLN A 178 5.78 -21.23 -16.45
N LEU A 179 5.52 -21.39 -17.75
CA LEU A 179 5.54 -22.69 -18.46
C LEU A 179 6.74 -22.85 -19.40
N ASP A 180 7.72 -21.93 -19.39
CA ASP A 180 8.87 -21.91 -20.32
C ASP A 180 9.79 -23.14 -20.22
N GLY A 181 9.62 -23.99 -19.20
CA GLY A 181 10.34 -25.25 -19.03
C GLY A 181 9.48 -26.52 -19.19
N LEU A 182 8.19 -26.39 -19.48
CA LEU A 182 7.29 -27.55 -19.54
C LEU A 182 7.54 -28.36 -20.82
N GLU A 183 7.77 -29.67 -20.68
CA GLU A 183 7.95 -30.54 -21.83
C GLU A 183 6.64 -30.63 -22.63
N LYS A 184 6.74 -30.64 -23.97
CA LYS A 184 5.56 -30.67 -24.87
C LYS A 184 4.66 -31.90 -24.63
N SER A 185 5.23 -33.00 -24.16
CA SER A 185 4.49 -34.22 -23.80
C SER A 185 3.52 -33.98 -22.63
N PHE A 186 3.80 -33.02 -21.74
CA PHE A 186 2.93 -32.64 -20.62
C PHE A 186 1.86 -31.60 -20.96
N TYR A 187 1.89 -31.00 -22.16
CA TYR A 187 0.93 -29.95 -22.53
C TYR A 187 -0.51 -30.47 -22.51
N SER A 188 -0.75 -31.67 -23.02
CA SER A 188 -2.08 -32.28 -23.01
C SER A 188 -2.63 -32.45 -21.60
N PHE A 189 -1.80 -32.86 -20.64
CA PHE A 189 -2.18 -33.01 -19.24
C PHE A 189 -2.49 -31.67 -18.57
N TYR A 190 -1.67 -30.64 -18.83
CA TYR A 190 -1.89 -29.31 -18.31
C TYR A 190 -3.19 -28.70 -18.85
N VAL A 191 -3.37 -28.72 -20.17
CA VAL A 191 -4.58 -28.20 -20.85
C VAL A 191 -5.82 -28.90 -20.31
N CYS A 192 -5.80 -30.23 -20.25
CA CYS A 192 -6.93 -31.01 -19.76
C CYS A 192 -7.27 -30.67 -18.29
N THR A 193 -6.25 -30.46 -17.45
CA THR A 193 -6.44 -30.06 -16.05
C THR A 193 -7.03 -28.65 -15.93
N ALA A 194 -6.52 -27.70 -16.72
CA ALA A 194 -7.00 -26.33 -16.74
C ALA A 194 -8.46 -26.25 -17.22
N VAL A 195 -8.79 -26.88 -18.35
CA VAL A 195 -10.17 -26.89 -18.89
C VAL A 195 -11.15 -27.54 -17.92
N ARG A 196 -10.78 -28.67 -17.31
CA ARG A 196 -11.63 -29.30 -16.29
C ARG A 196 -11.90 -28.40 -15.09
N LYS A 197 -10.93 -27.59 -14.67
CA LYS A 197 -11.13 -26.61 -13.59
C LYS A 197 -12.20 -25.59 -14.00
N PHE A 198 -12.14 -25.03 -15.22
CA PHE A 198 -13.17 -24.10 -15.71
C PHE A 198 -14.56 -24.75 -15.77
N PHE A 199 -14.68 -25.93 -16.38
CA PHE A 199 -15.98 -26.60 -16.51
C PHE A 199 -16.56 -27.06 -15.17
N PHE A 200 -15.72 -27.49 -14.23
CA PHE A 200 -16.15 -27.86 -12.89
C PHE A 200 -16.86 -26.71 -12.16
N PHE A 201 -16.34 -25.48 -12.27
CA PHE A 201 -16.90 -24.33 -11.58
C PHE A 201 -17.95 -23.55 -12.40
N LEU A 202 -17.81 -23.50 -13.72
CA LEU A 202 -18.65 -22.66 -14.59
C LEU A 202 -19.77 -23.44 -15.30
N ASP A 203 -19.74 -24.78 -15.30
CA ASP A 203 -20.81 -25.64 -15.87
C ASP A 203 -21.39 -26.62 -14.84
N PRO A 204 -22.03 -26.13 -13.76
CA PRO A 204 -22.57 -27.00 -12.70
C PRO A 204 -23.67 -27.95 -13.19
N LEU A 205 -24.36 -27.58 -14.28
CA LEU A 205 -25.42 -28.38 -14.90
C LEU A 205 -24.91 -29.36 -15.96
N ARG A 206 -23.59 -29.41 -16.21
CA ARG A 206 -22.95 -30.30 -17.20
C ARG A 206 -23.57 -30.17 -18.59
N THR A 207 -23.83 -28.93 -19.01
CA THR A 207 -24.36 -28.61 -20.33
C THR A 207 -23.33 -28.83 -21.45
N GLY A 208 -22.05 -28.99 -21.10
CA GLY A 208 -20.94 -29.15 -22.04
C GLY A 208 -20.52 -27.84 -22.71
N LYS A 209 -20.97 -26.70 -22.18
CA LYS A 209 -20.59 -25.37 -22.67
C LYS A 209 -20.60 -24.33 -21.56
N ILE A 210 -19.68 -23.38 -21.64
CA ILE A 210 -19.55 -22.27 -20.68
C ILE A 210 -19.61 -20.93 -21.39
N LYS A 211 -20.18 -19.90 -20.76
CA LYS A 211 -20.26 -18.56 -21.36
C LYS A 211 -18.91 -17.87 -21.29
N ILE A 212 -18.51 -17.20 -22.37
CA ILE A 212 -17.28 -16.37 -22.39
C ILE A 212 -17.31 -15.29 -21.29
N GLN A 213 -18.49 -14.72 -21.01
CA GLN A 213 -18.63 -13.72 -19.95
C GLN A 213 -18.32 -14.28 -18.56
N ASP A 214 -18.71 -15.53 -18.29
CA ASP A 214 -18.47 -16.18 -17.01
C ASP A 214 -16.98 -16.54 -16.86
N ILE A 215 -16.31 -16.90 -17.95
CA ILE A 215 -14.85 -17.09 -18.00
C ILE A 215 -14.13 -15.78 -17.66
N LEU A 216 -14.55 -14.66 -18.24
CA LEU A 216 -13.91 -13.35 -17.99
C LEU A 216 -14.18 -12.81 -16.58
N ALA A 217 -15.25 -13.25 -15.93
CA ALA A 217 -15.61 -12.84 -14.58
C ALA A 217 -14.97 -13.72 -13.49
N CYS A 218 -14.44 -14.90 -13.86
CA CYS A 218 -13.84 -15.80 -12.89
C CYS A 218 -12.40 -15.37 -12.55
N SER A 219 -11.99 -15.63 -11.30
CA SER A 219 -10.62 -15.37 -10.86
C SER A 219 -9.61 -16.35 -11.45
N PHE A 220 -10.06 -17.52 -11.93
CA PHE A 220 -9.16 -18.57 -12.42
C PHE A 220 -8.38 -18.17 -13.67
N LEU A 221 -8.95 -17.27 -14.48
CA LEU A 221 -8.26 -16.78 -15.67
C LEU A 221 -7.10 -15.87 -15.30
N ASP A 222 -7.20 -15.14 -14.18
CA ASP A 222 -6.08 -14.38 -13.62
C ASP A 222 -5.00 -15.33 -13.09
N ASP A 223 -5.40 -16.33 -12.29
CA ASP A 223 -4.49 -17.37 -11.76
C ASP A 223 -3.76 -18.16 -12.85
N LEU A 224 -4.36 -18.29 -14.05
CA LEU A 224 -3.77 -18.99 -15.18
C LEU A 224 -2.69 -18.15 -15.88
N LEU A 225 -2.80 -16.83 -15.78
CA LEU A 225 -1.99 -15.86 -16.52
C LEU A 225 -0.88 -15.24 -15.67
N GLU A 226 -0.98 -15.32 -14.34
CA GLU A 226 0.10 -15.03 -13.36
C GLU A 226 1.06 -16.22 -13.18
#